data_AF-A0A820KCQ6-F1
#
_entry.id   AF-A0A820KCQ6-F1
#
_cell.length_a   1.000
_cell.length_b   1.000
_cell.length_c   1.000
_cell.angle_alpha   90.00
_cell.angle_beta   90.00
_cell.angle_gamma   90.00
#
_symmetry.space_group_name_H-M   'P 1'
#
loop_
_entity.id
_entity.type
_entity.pdbx_description
1 polymer ?
#
loop_
_entity_poly.entity_id
_entity_poly.type
_entity_poly.pdbx_seq_one_letter_code
_entity_poly.pdbx_strand_id
1 'polypeptide(L)'
;MKFDCNNYDFDPNQLPKIERALENDGYVRIQFSDQHLPNDNDFPTNMEKFFIDIIEKLGGQCLTHNEQNDSFVWHVQPIQTNSNIQKQSLARSQTDDEFLFHTDCSYEVNPPEYMALFVLEQDQFGGGQLEVIQL
;
A
#
# COMPACT_ATOMS: atom_id res chain seq x y z
N MET A 1 -7.97 16.27 10.30
CA MET A 1 -7.18 15.54 11.30
C MET A 1 -5.71 15.77 10.96
N LYS A 2 -4.80 15.98 11.93
CA LYS A 2 -3.36 16.09 11.59
C LYS A 2 -2.81 14.68 11.43
N PHE A 3 -2.53 14.27 10.20
CA PHE A 3 -2.01 12.94 9.82
C PHE A 3 -0.53 12.70 10.21
N ASP A 4 0.04 13.56 11.05
CA ASP A 4 1.49 13.56 11.34
C ASP A 4 1.90 12.59 12.46
N CYS A 5 0.97 12.05 13.25
CA CYS A 5 1.33 11.23 14.42
C CYS A 5 1.74 9.79 14.08
N ASN A 6 1.38 9.28 12.89
CA ASN A 6 1.67 7.91 12.46
C ASN A 6 2.70 7.83 11.34
N ASN A 7 3.60 8.81 11.28
CA ASN A 7 4.75 8.81 10.40
C ASN A 7 5.96 8.28 11.16
N TYR A 8 6.38 7.05 10.83
CA TYR A 8 7.54 6.41 11.45
C TYR A 8 8.62 6.20 10.40
N ASP A 9 9.89 6.47 10.76
CA ASP A 9 11.01 5.98 9.96
C ASP A 9 11.07 4.45 10.05
N PHE A 10 11.44 3.75 8.98
CA PHE A 10 11.57 2.30 8.98
C PHE A 10 12.56 1.82 10.06
N ASP A 11 12.13 0.89 10.91
CA ASP A 11 13.03 0.07 11.74
C ASP A 11 12.54 -1.40 11.79
N PRO A 12 13.44 -2.38 11.60
CA PRO A 12 13.08 -3.80 11.50
C PRO A 12 12.42 -4.37 12.76
N ASN A 13 12.52 -3.70 13.91
CA ASN A 13 11.92 -4.12 15.18
C ASN A 13 10.58 -3.40 15.49
N GLN A 14 9.96 -2.76 14.50
CA GLN A 14 8.79 -1.90 14.73
C GLN A 14 7.44 -2.60 14.82
N LEU A 15 7.35 -3.92 14.69
CA LEU A 15 6.06 -4.65 14.70
C LEU A 15 5.11 -4.23 15.84
N PRO A 16 5.53 -4.19 17.13
CA PRO A 16 4.63 -3.75 18.19
C PRO A 16 4.17 -2.29 18.08
N LYS A 17 4.96 -1.42 17.43
CA LYS A 17 4.58 -0.03 17.17
C LYS A 17 3.59 0.05 16.00
N ILE A 18 3.83 -0.72 14.94
CA ILE A 18 2.95 -0.84 13.78
C ILE A 18 1.58 -1.35 14.20
N GLU A 19 1.53 -2.46 14.95
CA GLU A 19 0.30 -3.05 15.48
C GLU A 19 -0.47 -2.03 16.32
N ARG A 20 0.21 -1.38 17.26
CA ARG A 20 -0.41 -0.36 18.12
C ARG A 20 -0.94 0.85 17.32
N ALA A 21 -0.25 1.31 16.29
CA ALA A 21 -0.72 2.41 15.45
C ALA A 21 -1.96 1.99 14.64
N LEU A 22 -1.96 0.79 14.07
CA LEU A 22 -3.10 0.22 13.36
C LEU A 22 -4.33 0.06 14.28
N GLU A 23 -4.14 -0.44 15.51
CA GLU A 23 -5.24 -0.60 16.47
C GLU A 23 -5.87 0.73 16.91
N ASN A 24 -5.05 1.77 17.14
CA ASN A 24 -5.54 3.04 17.68
C ASN A 24 -6.10 3.96 16.61
N ASP A 25 -5.48 3.96 15.42
CA ASP A 25 -5.73 4.98 14.40
C ASP A 25 -6.17 4.42 13.05
N GLY A 26 -6.11 3.10 12.85
CA GLY A 26 -6.52 2.43 11.62
C GLY A 26 -5.54 2.54 10.45
N TYR A 27 -4.43 3.26 10.60
CA TYR A 27 -3.38 3.37 9.57
C TYR A 27 -2.01 3.66 10.17
N VAL A 28 -0.97 3.30 9.43
CA VAL A 28 0.42 3.65 9.70
C VAL A 28 1.14 4.03 8.42
N ARG A 29 1.97 5.07 8.45
CA ARG A 29 2.87 5.44 7.35
C ARG A 29 4.30 5.15 7.77
N ILE A 30 4.97 4.29 7.00
CA ILE A 30 6.37 3.94 7.20
C ILE A 30 7.19 4.63 6.13
N GLN A 31 8.12 5.49 6.55
CA GLN A 31 9.05 6.20 5.69
C GLN A 31 10.39 5.49 5.67
N PHE A 32 10.82 5.09 4.49
CA PHE A 32 12.17 4.59 4.28
C PHE A 32 13.06 5.81 4.00
N SER A 33 13.86 6.23 4.98
CA SER A 33 14.62 7.49 4.88
C SER A 33 15.77 7.42 3.86
N ASP A 34 15.98 8.48 3.07
CA ASP A 34 17.15 8.64 2.18
C ASP A 34 18.48 8.74 2.95
N GLN A 35 18.43 9.00 4.26
CA GLN A 35 19.60 9.18 5.12
C GLN A 35 20.40 7.87 5.35
N HIS A 36 19.91 6.75 4.80
CA HIS A 36 20.53 5.42 4.83
C HIS A 36 21.03 4.92 3.46
N LEU A 37 21.10 5.78 2.44
CA LEU A 37 21.90 5.47 1.24
C LEU A 37 23.35 5.92 1.50
N PRO A 38 24.20 5.06 2.11
CA PRO A 38 24.87 4.04 1.32
C PRO A 38 25.19 2.76 2.10
N ASN A 39 24.30 1.77 2.00
CA ASN A 39 24.60 0.40 1.59
C ASN A 39 23.24 -0.21 1.19
N ASP A 40 23.16 -0.90 0.06
CA ASP A 40 21.93 -1.59 -0.42
C ASP A 40 21.32 -2.62 0.58
N ASN A 41 21.85 -2.72 1.80
CA ASN A 41 21.48 -3.68 2.84
C ASN A 41 20.41 -3.18 3.83
N ASP A 42 20.11 -1.88 3.88
CA ASP A 42 19.15 -1.33 4.85
C ASP A 42 17.70 -1.31 4.33
N PHE A 43 17.53 -1.39 3.01
CA PHE A 43 16.23 -1.69 2.42
C PHE A 43 15.99 -3.19 2.47
N PRO A 44 14.73 -3.65 2.69
CA PRO A 44 14.38 -5.01 2.37
C PRO A 44 14.80 -5.28 0.92
N THR A 45 15.71 -6.24 0.71
CA THR A 45 16.14 -6.68 -0.63
C THR A 45 14.96 -7.18 -1.45
N ASN A 46 13.85 -7.50 -0.79
CA ASN A 46 12.55 -7.76 -1.38
C ASN A 46 11.44 -7.04 -0.58
N MET A 47 10.96 -5.91 -1.11
CA MET A 47 9.91 -5.10 -0.48
C MET A 47 8.56 -5.81 -0.43
N GLU A 48 8.23 -6.59 -1.46
CA GLU A 48 7.00 -7.39 -1.51
C GLU A 48 6.97 -8.37 -0.34
N LYS A 49 8.07 -9.12 -0.17
CA LYS A 49 8.23 -10.08 0.92
C LYS A 49 8.18 -9.41 2.29
N PHE A 50 8.72 -8.21 2.42
CA PHE A 50 8.64 -7.44 3.65
C PHE A 50 7.18 -7.13 4.06
N PHE A 51 6.34 -6.65 3.14
CA PHE A 51 4.94 -6.36 3.44
C PHE A 51 4.11 -7.62 3.67
N ILE A 52 4.37 -8.70 2.91
CA ILE A 52 3.76 -10.01 3.15
C ILE A 52 4.08 -10.47 4.59
N ASP A 53 5.36 -10.44 4.99
CA ASP A 53 5.78 -10.85 6.32
C ASP A 53 5.16 -9.97 7.44
N ILE A 54 4.94 -8.68 7.18
CA ILE A 54 4.25 -7.80 8.14
C ILE A 54 2.79 -8.22 8.31
N ILE A 55 2.06 -8.37 7.20
CA ILE A 55 0.63 -8.73 7.23
C ILE A 55 0.44 -10.07 7.95
N GLU A 56 1.27 -11.07 7.63
CA GLU A 56 1.22 -12.39 8.27
C GLU A 56 1.51 -12.31 9.78
N LYS A 57 2.50 -11.50 10.19
CA LYS A 57 2.84 -11.33 11.61
C LYS A 57 1.77 -10.57 12.41
N LEU A 58 0.99 -9.71 11.75
CA LEU A 58 -0.20 -9.08 12.32
C LEU A 58 -1.42 -10.03 12.39
N GLY A 59 -1.26 -11.28 11.93
CA GLY A 59 -2.33 -12.27 11.88
C GLY A 59 -3.24 -12.16 10.67
N GLY A 60 -2.93 -11.27 9.72
CA GLY A 60 -3.65 -11.12 8.47
C GLY A 60 -3.35 -12.23 7.46
N GLN A 61 -4.20 -12.35 6.44
CA GLN A 61 -4.02 -13.26 5.32
C GLN A 61 -3.83 -12.46 4.03
N CYS A 62 -2.71 -12.67 3.34
CA CYS A 62 -2.51 -12.14 1.99
C CYS A 62 -3.42 -12.87 0.99
N LEU A 63 -4.16 -12.13 0.18
CA LEU A 63 -5.05 -12.69 -0.84
C LEU A 63 -4.38 -12.67 -2.21
N THR A 64 -4.48 -13.78 -2.94
CA THR A 64 -4.03 -13.85 -4.32
C THR A 64 -5.01 -13.11 -5.21
N HIS A 65 -4.50 -12.37 -6.19
CA HIS A 65 -5.35 -11.64 -7.11
C HIS A 65 -5.63 -12.34 -8.43
N ASN A 66 -5.02 -13.50 -8.63
CA ASN A 66 -5.32 -14.41 -9.71
C ASN A 66 -5.17 -15.86 -9.20
N GLU A 67 -5.29 -16.85 -10.10
CA GLU A 67 -5.20 -18.27 -9.76
C GLU A 67 -3.77 -18.75 -9.41
N GLN A 68 -2.76 -17.87 -9.48
CA GLN A 68 -1.38 -18.18 -9.14
C GLN A 68 -1.11 -17.95 -7.65
N ASN A 69 -0.49 -18.95 -7.02
CA ASN A 69 -0.27 -19.00 -5.57
C ASN A 69 0.62 -17.88 -5.00
N ASP A 70 1.39 -17.16 -5.82
CA ASP A 70 2.31 -16.11 -5.37
C ASP A 70 1.87 -14.70 -5.83
N SER A 71 0.63 -14.56 -6.28
CA SER A 71 0.08 -13.31 -6.81
C SER A 71 -0.48 -12.40 -5.70
N PHE A 72 0.32 -12.07 -4.69
CA PHE A 72 -0.13 -11.24 -3.57
C PHE A 72 -0.01 -9.73 -3.82
N VAL A 73 0.87 -9.34 -4.75
CA VAL A 73 1.20 -7.94 -5.00
C VAL A 73 0.63 -7.47 -6.33
N TRP A 74 -0.04 -6.32 -6.29
CA TRP A 74 -0.48 -5.60 -7.50
C TRP A 74 0.43 -4.41 -7.76
N HIS A 75 0.98 -4.34 -8.98
CA HIS A 75 1.60 -3.11 -9.45
C HIS A 75 0.53 -2.13 -9.92
N VAL A 76 0.41 -1.00 -9.24
CA VAL A 76 -0.49 0.10 -9.59
C VAL A 76 0.29 1.17 -10.35
N GLN A 77 -0.06 1.36 -11.62
CA GLN A 77 0.51 2.41 -12.47
C GLN A 77 -0.56 2.94 -13.44
N PRO A 78 -0.64 4.26 -13.67
CA PRO A 78 -1.49 4.82 -14.73
C PRO A 78 -1.03 4.29 -16.08
N ILE A 79 -1.95 3.76 -16.88
CA ILE A 79 -1.64 3.34 -18.24
C ILE A 79 -1.67 4.58 -19.14
N GLN A 80 -0.53 4.90 -19.76
CA GLN A 80 -0.49 5.95 -20.79
C GLN A 80 -1.37 5.52 -21.97
N THR A 81 -2.52 6.17 -22.13
CA THR A 81 -3.51 5.89 -23.18
C THR A 81 -3.05 6.43 -24.55
N ASN A 82 -1.90 5.98 -25.03
CA ASN A 82 -1.41 6.26 -26.39
C ASN A 82 -1.86 5.20 -27.41
N SER A 83 -2.55 4.16 -26.97
CA SER A 83 -3.04 3.05 -27.77
C SER A 83 -4.55 2.91 -27.61
N ASN A 84 -5.22 2.34 -28.61
CA ASN A 84 -6.68 2.18 -28.73
C ASN A 84 -7.35 1.32 -27.62
N ILE A 85 -6.76 1.22 -26.43
CA ILE A 85 -7.35 0.61 -25.25
C ILE A 85 -8.52 1.50 -24.84
N GLN A 86 -9.74 0.98 -24.99
CA GLN A 86 -10.94 1.70 -24.57
C GLN A 86 -10.85 1.92 -23.05
N LYS A 87 -10.92 3.18 -22.60
CA LYS A 87 -10.95 3.55 -21.17
C LYS A 87 -11.95 2.69 -20.36
N GLN A 88 -13.02 2.19 -20.98
CA GLN A 88 -14.03 1.32 -20.36
C GLN A 88 -13.51 -0.06 -19.88
N SER A 89 -12.35 -0.51 -20.35
CA SER A 89 -11.77 -1.80 -19.92
C SER A 89 -10.70 -1.64 -18.83
N LEU A 90 -10.36 -0.41 -18.45
CA LEU A 90 -9.33 -0.16 -17.45
C LEU A 90 -9.90 -0.28 -16.05
N ALA A 91 -9.13 -0.88 -15.14
CA ALA A 91 -9.44 -0.79 -13.72
C ALA A 91 -9.41 0.69 -13.31
N ARG A 92 -10.24 1.10 -12.36
CA ARG A 92 -10.29 2.52 -11.92
C ARG A 92 -8.90 3.03 -11.49
N SER A 93 -8.09 2.16 -10.87
CA SER A 93 -6.71 2.42 -10.45
C SER A 93 -5.74 2.70 -11.61
N GLN A 94 -6.17 2.51 -12.85
CA GLN A 94 -5.40 2.76 -14.07
C GLN A 94 -5.91 3.98 -14.85
N THR A 95 -6.84 4.75 -14.28
CA THR A 95 -7.46 5.93 -14.88
C THR A 95 -7.11 7.21 -14.13
N ASP A 96 -7.40 8.36 -14.73
CA ASP A 96 -7.27 9.71 -14.17
C ASP A 96 -8.54 10.21 -13.48
N ASP A 97 -9.56 9.36 -13.35
CA ASP A 97 -10.84 9.72 -12.72
C ASP A 97 -10.73 9.82 -11.18
N GLU A 98 -11.62 10.59 -10.55
CA GLU A 98 -11.65 10.76 -9.09
C GLU A 98 -11.86 9.41 -8.37
N PHE A 99 -10.99 9.14 -7.39
CA PHE A 99 -11.07 7.97 -6.54
C PHE A 99 -11.89 8.28 -5.29
N LEU A 100 -13.15 7.87 -5.28
CA LEU A 100 -13.99 8.02 -4.09
C LEU A 100 -13.43 7.22 -2.91
N PHE A 101 -13.67 7.71 -1.68
CA PHE A 101 -13.41 6.93 -0.47
C PHE A 101 -14.10 5.56 -0.55
N HIS A 102 -13.35 4.51 -0.24
CA HIS A 102 -13.79 3.12 -0.32
C HIS A 102 -12.96 2.27 0.65
N THR A 103 -13.42 1.05 0.87
CA THR A 103 -12.63 -0.04 1.47
C THR A 103 -12.40 -1.10 0.42
N ASP A 104 -11.22 -1.70 0.41
CA ASP A 104 -10.89 -2.75 -0.56
C ASP A 104 -11.74 -4.01 -0.36
N CYS A 105 -12.07 -4.66 -1.49
CA CYS A 105 -12.80 -5.92 -1.54
C CYS A 105 -14.11 -5.93 -0.72
N SER A 106 -14.83 -4.81 -0.62
CA SER A 106 -16.09 -4.72 0.14
C SER A 106 -17.23 -5.63 -0.39
N TYR A 107 -17.01 -6.28 -1.52
CA TYR A 107 -17.92 -7.28 -2.10
C TYR A 107 -17.69 -8.70 -1.54
N GLU A 108 -16.56 -8.95 -0.86
CA GLU A 108 -16.26 -10.23 -0.24
C GLU A 108 -17.02 -10.41 1.07
N VAL A 109 -17.33 -11.66 1.42
CA VAL A 109 -17.97 -11.98 2.72
C VAL A 109 -17.03 -11.65 3.88
N ASN A 110 -15.73 -11.93 3.69
CA ASN A 110 -14.67 -11.62 4.63
C ASN A 110 -13.62 -10.76 3.88
N PRO A 111 -13.77 -9.43 3.87
CA PRO A 111 -12.79 -8.55 3.23
C PRO A 111 -11.44 -8.60 3.96
N PRO A 112 -10.33 -8.18 3.30
CA PRO A 112 -9.03 -8.08 3.95
C PRO A 112 -9.06 -7.17 5.17
N GLU A 113 -8.45 -7.62 6.26
CA GLU A 113 -8.29 -6.83 7.49
C GLU A 113 -7.15 -5.81 7.38
N TYR A 114 -6.17 -6.11 6.53
CA TYR A 114 -4.99 -5.28 6.31
C TYR A 114 -4.75 -5.06 4.82
N MET A 115 -4.29 -3.86 4.50
CA MET A 115 -3.81 -3.47 3.18
C MET A 115 -2.46 -2.76 3.33
N ALA A 116 -1.52 -3.05 2.43
CA ALA A 116 -0.26 -2.33 2.34
C ALA A 116 -0.11 -1.69 0.97
N LEU A 117 0.27 -0.41 0.95
CA LEU A 117 0.62 0.34 -0.25
C LEU A 117 2.07 0.82 -0.13
N PHE A 118 2.89 0.42 -1.09
CA PHE A 118 4.28 0.87 -1.19
C PHE A 118 4.48 1.73 -2.43
N VAL A 119 5.03 2.92 -2.25
CA VAL A 119 5.29 3.87 -3.34
C VAL A 119 6.67 3.58 -3.92
N LEU A 120 6.71 3.00 -5.12
CA LEU A 120 7.94 2.81 -5.89
C LEU A 120 8.44 4.12 -6.51
N GLU A 121 7.51 4.88 -7.09
CA GLU A 121 7.77 6.19 -7.69
C GLU A 121 6.65 7.15 -7.27
N GLN A 122 7.01 8.28 -6.68
CA GLN A 122 6.03 9.29 -6.27
C GLN A 122 5.53 10.06 -7.50
N ASP A 123 4.26 10.44 -7.48
CA ASP A 123 3.68 11.29 -8.52
C ASP A 123 4.42 12.64 -8.63
N GLN A 124 4.56 13.15 -9.86
CA GLN A 124 5.27 14.41 -10.16
C GLN A 124 4.33 15.56 -10.56
N PHE A 125 3.02 15.32 -10.58
CA PHE A 125 2.00 16.24 -11.10
C PHE A 125 0.94 16.64 -10.06
N GLY A 126 1.18 16.35 -8.78
CA GLY A 126 0.32 16.75 -7.66
C GLY A 126 -0.77 15.73 -7.28
N GLY A 127 -0.76 14.54 -7.89
CA GLY A 127 -1.55 13.38 -7.50
C GLY A 127 -0.88 12.56 -6.38
N GLY A 128 -1.31 11.30 -6.26
CA GLY A 128 -0.73 10.34 -5.31
C GLY A 128 -0.91 10.69 -3.83
N GLN A 129 -1.83 11.60 -3.50
CA GLN A 129 -2.14 11.96 -2.12
C GLN A 129 -2.99 10.85 -1.49
N LEU A 130 -2.52 10.31 -0.36
CA LEU A 130 -3.32 9.40 0.46
C LEU A 130 -4.24 10.22 1.36
N GLU A 131 -5.54 9.98 1.25
CA GLU A 131 -6.55 10.51 2.17
C GLU A 131 -7.16 9.37 2.99
N VAL A 132 -7.15 9.51 4.30
CA VAL A 132 -7.76 8.55 5.24
C VAL A 132 -8.85 9.25 6.02
N ILE A 133 -10.00 8.60 6.16
CA ILE A 133 -11.12 9.08 6.96
C ILE A 133 -11.40 8.09 8.10
N GLN A 134 -11.46 8.61 9.32
CA GLN A 134 -11.96 7.87 10.48
C GLN A 134 -13.42 8.28 10.70
N LEU A 135 -14.31 7.28 10.69
CA LEU A 135 -15.76 7.46 10.83
C LEU A 135 -16.21 7.47 12.29
#